data_AF-A0A4R7JMT9-F1
#
_entry.id   AF-A0A4R7JMT9-F1
#
_cell.length_a   1.000
_cell.length_b   1.000
_cell.length_c   1.000
_cell.angle_alpha   90.00
_cell.angle_beta   90.00
_cell.angle_gamma   90.00
#
_symmetry.space_group_name_H-M   'P 1'
#
loop_
_entity.id
_entity.type
_entity.pdbx_description
1 polymer ?
#
loop_
_entity_poly.entity_id
_entity_poly.type
_entity_poly.pdbx_seq_one_letter_code
_entity_poly.pdbx_strand_id
1 'polypeptide(L)'
;MADGDRRRRAYIGSFTAAGGPGILTATVAPDDGALTVVSGTDGLADPSYLALSPDGETLYAVSETAEGAVAAYRVCGDKPEPFGRPVSVEGDGPTHLGLYAGHVLTANYGSGTVTAVPLRADGTLARSASGVLRHTGSGPHAQRQQGPHAHQVRPDPSGRWAVSVDLGTDSVRVCTLADGAPAVHREIALRPGSGPRHLAFHPDGAHAYVVNELSPTVTVCHWDAADGLLKPLTEVPVLPGAPAGDAYPSGIAVSPDGRFVWTATRGEDVLSVFVVEPDGLRLSATVPCGGHWPRDITVSEGFLYAANERSGDVTWFALDPATGIPRRTGSLAAPAASCVVFGPA
;
A
#
# COMPACT_ATOMS: atom_id res chain seq x y z
N MET A 1 2.97 -5.93 -38.50
CA MET A 1 2.72 -4.57 -37.98
C MET A 1 1.59 -4.70 -36.98
N ALA A 2 1.74 -4.52 -35.66
CA ALA A 2 2.75 -3.83 -34.90
C ALA A 2 3.18 -4.70 -33.70
N ASP A 3 4.45 -5.07 -33.65
CA ASP A 3 5.11 -5.43 -32.39
C ASP A 3 5.60 -4.11 -31.81
N GLY A 4 4.65 -3.34 -31.27
CA GLY A 4 4.94 -2.09 -30.62
C GLY A 4 5.50 -2.40 -29.25
N ASP A 5 6.83 -2.29 -29.11
CA ASP A 5 7.59 -2.18 -27.87
C ASP A 5 6.67 -1.78 -26.71
N ARG A 6 6.18 -2.78 -25.95
CA ARG A 6 5.20 -2.57 -24.89
C ARG A 6 5.93 -1.99 -23.69
N ARG A 7 6.34 -0.72 -23.83
CA ARG A 7 7.05 0.02 -22.79
C ARG A 7 6.28 -0.14 -21.49
N ARG A 8 6.98 -0.49 -20.42
CA ARG A 8 6.37 -0.67 -19.11
C ARG A 8 5.71 0.62 -18.63
N ARG A 9 4.60 0.50 -17.91
CA ARG A 9 3.81 1.63 -17.40
C ARG A 9 3.85 1.68 -15.87
N ALA A 10 3.76 2.88 -15.34
CA ALA A 10 3.49 3.15 -13.93
C ALA A 10 2.23 4.01 -13.81
N TYR A 11 1.44 3.75 -12.78
CA TYR A 11 0.22 4.48 -12.44
C TYR A 11 0.41 5.14 -11.08
N ILE A 12 0.11 6.43 -11.00
CA ILE A 12 0.35 7.24 -9.80
C ILE A 12 -1.00 7.76 -9.33
N GLY A 13 -1.42 7.34 -8.14
CA GLY A 13 -2.62 7.84 -7.47
C GLY A 13 -2.32 9.14 -6.73
N SER A 14 -3.33 9.98 -6.54
CA SER A 14 -3.19 11.27 -5.86
C SER A 14 -4.46 11.71 -5.13
N PHE A 15 -4.32 12.62 -4.17
CA PHE A 15 -5.45 13.32 -3.55
C PHE A 15 -5.86 14.53 -4.39
N THR A 16 -6.96 14.40 -5.12
CA THR A 16 -7.57 15.51 -5.89
C THR A 16 -7.99 16.68 -5.02
N ALA A 17 -8.46 16.42 -3.79
CA ALA A 17 -8.78 17.46 -2.81
C ALA A 17 -7.56 18.29 -2.38
N ALA A 18 -6.35 17.76 -2.55
CA ALA A 18 -5.08 18.45 -2.29
C ALA A 18 -4.40 18.96 -3.59
N GLY A 19 -5.14 19.04 -4.70
CA GLY A 19 -4.65 19.54 -5.97
C GLY A 19 -3.98 18.48 -6.87
N GLY A 20 -4.12 17.20 -6.52
CA GLY A 20 -3.69 16.09 -7.36
C GLY A 20 -4.52 15.95 -8.64
N PRO A 21 -3.93 15.47 -9.76
CA PRO A 21 -4.62 15.34 -11.04
C PRO A 21 -5.50 14.09 -11.18
N GLY A 22 -5.68 13.31 -10.10
CA GLY A 22 -6.32 11.99 -10.14
C GLY A 22 -5.30 10.88 -10.34
N ILE A 23 -5.43 10.10 -11.42
CA ILE A 23 -4.49 9.02 -11.78
C ILE A 23 -3.60 9.50 -12.91
N LEU A 24 -2.29 9.60 -12.69
CA LEU A 24 -1.31 9.79 -13.77
C LEU A 24 -0.84 8.45 -14.30
N THR A 25 -0.54 8.39 -15.60
CA THR A 25 0.16 7.28 -16.24
C THR A 25 1.51 7.75 -16.74
N ALA A 26 2.56 7.00 -16.44
CA ALA A 26 3.91 7.26 -16.88
C ALA A 26 4.51 6.03 -17.59
N THR A 27 5.40 6.28 -18.54
CA THR A 27 6.34 5.26 -19.03
C THR A 27 7.49 5.10 -18.02
N VAL A 28 8.06 3.90 -17.97
CA VAL A 28 9.22 3.58 -17.12
C VAL A 28 10.41 3.27 -18.02
N ALA A 29 11.50 4.01 -17.86
CA ALA A 29 12.75 3.72 -18.55
C ALA A 29 13.41 2.47 -17.94
N PRO A 30 13.83 1.49 -18.77
CA PRO A 30 14.36 0.22 -18.27
C PRO A 30 15.72 0.35 -17.58
N ASP A 31 16.52 1.34 -17.97
CA ASP A 31 17.92 1.44 -17.53
C ASP A 31 18.09 2.15 -16.17
N ASP A 32 17.26 3.16 -15.91
CA ASP A 32 17.42 4.05 -14.75
C ASP A 32 16.12 4.25 -13.94
N GLY A 33 15.06 3.52 -14.32
CA GLY A 33 13.76 3.56 -13.66
C GLY A 33 13.01 4.88 -13.86
N ALA A 34 13.48 5.78 -14.72
CA ALA A 34 12.90 7.12 -14.84
C ALA A 34 11.44 7.10 -15.30
N LEU A 35 10.63 7.93 -14.65
CA LEU A 35 9.21 8.08 -14.98
C LEU A 35 9.00 9.28 -15.91
N THR A 36 8.32 9.05 -17.03
CA THR A 36 7.86 10.12 -17.93
C THR A 36 6.35 10.04 -18.11
N VAL A 37 5.62 11.06 -17.63
CA VAL A 37 4.16 11.12 -17.75
C VAL A 37 3.74 11.12 -19.21
N VAL A 38 2.78 10.26 -19.54
CA VAL A 38 2.17 10.15 -20.87
C VAL A 38 0.70 10.57 -20.88
N SER A 39 -0.01 10.39 -19.76
CA SER A 39 -1.41 10.79 -19.65
C SER A 39 -1.85 10.96 -18.20
N GLY A 40 -3.09 11.42 -18.00
CA GLY A 40 -3.77 11.42 -16.72
C GLY A 40 -5.29 11.34 -16.88
N THR A 41 -5.97 10.96 -15.80
CA THR A 41 -7.44 10.95 -15.71
C THR A 41 -7.89 11.41 -14.33
N ASP A 42 -8.87 12.30 -14.31
CA ASP A 42 -9.44 12.97 -13.13
C ASP A 42 -10.87 12.49 -12.81
N GLY A 43 -11.33 11.43 -13.48
CA GLY A 43 -12.70 10.91 -13.37
C GLY A 43 -13.08 10.25 -12.04
N LEU A 44 -12.19 10.24 -11.03
CA LEU A 44 -12.46 9.75 -9.68
C LEU A 44 -11.85 10.71 -8.68
N ALA A 45 -12.62 11.03 -7.64
CA ALA A 45 -12.13 11.83 -6.53
C ALA A 45 -11.18 10.99 -5.66
N ASP A 46 -10.05 11.59 -5.30
CA ASP A 46 -9.05 11.05 -4.38
C ASP A 46 -8.68 9.57 -4.64
N PRO A 47 -8.18 9.23 -5.85
CA PRO A 47 -7.65 7.91 -6.16
C PRO A 47 -6.33 7.67 -5.43
N SER A 48 -6.40 7.53 -4.11
CA SER A 48 -5.24 7.59 -3.22
C SER A 48 -4.41 6.30 -3.22
N TYR A 49 -5.04 5.17 -3.55
CA TYR A 49 -4.40 3.86 -3.66
C TYR A 49 -4.92 3.09 -4.87
N LEU A 50 -4.02 2.34 -5.51
CA LEU A 50 -4.27 1.62 -6.75
C LEU A 50 -3.88 0.15 -6.62
N ALA A 51 -4.49 -0.73 -7.41
CA ALA A 51 -3.93 -2.06 -7.70
C ALA A 51 -4.29 -2.51 -9.12
N LEU A 52 -3.40 -3.26 -9.73
CA LEU A 52 -3.63 -3.87 -11.04
C LEU A 52 -4.14 -5.30 -10.90
N SER A 53 -4.96 -5.72 -11.86
CA SER A 53 -5.23 -7.14 -12.10
C SER A 53 -3.95 -7.89 -12.45
N PRO A 54 -3.86 -9.21 -12.19
CA PRO A 54 -2.66 -9.99 -12.47
C PRO A 54 -2.22 -9.98 -13.94
N ASP A 55 -3.16 -9.85 -14.87
CA ASP A 55 -2.90 -9.70 -16.31
C ASP A 55 -2.49 -8.27 -16.72
N GLY A 56 -2.61 -7.31 -15.80
CA GLY A 56 -2.34 -5.89 -16.04
C GLY A 56 -3.36 -5.18 -16.93
N GLU A 57 -4.50 -5.80 -17.23
CA GLU A 57 -5.52 -5.24 -18.13
C GLU A 57 -6.53 -4.33 -17.43
N THR A 58 -6.67 -4.44 -16.10
CA THR A 58 -7.58 -3.63 -15.30
C THR A 58 -6.86 -2.99 -14.12
N LEU A 59 -7.01 -1.69 -13.95
CA LEU A 59 -6.55 -0.90 -12.82
C LEU A 59 -7.74 -0.59 -11.91
N TYR A 60 -7.63 -0.95 -10.64
CA TYR A 60 -8.60 -0.62 -9.60
C TYR A 60 -8.08 0.54 -8.76
N ALA A 61 -8.98 1.44 -8.39
CA ALA A 61 -8.66 2.61 -7.57
C ALA A 61 -9.69 2.76 -6.44
N VAL A 62 -9.23 3.05 -5.23
CA VAL A 62 -10.13 3.56 -4.18
C VAL A 62 -10.54 4.99 -4.53
N SER A 63 -11.64 5.46 -3.97
CA SER A 63 -11.99 6.88 -3.88
C SER A 63 -12.04 7.22 -2.40
N GLU A 64 -10.97 7.81 -1.87
CA GLU A 64 -10.78 8.06 -0.44
C GLU A 64 -11.59 9.29 0.02
N THR A 65 -12.90 9.23 -0.16
CA THR A 65 -13.87 10.24 0.30
C THR A 65 -14.75 9.70 1.42
N ALA A 66 -15.57 10.57 2.03
CA ALA A 66 -16.52 10.19 3.06
C ALA A 66 -17.57 9.17 2.57
N GLU A 67 -18.01 9.30 1.31
CA GLU A 67 -18.95 8.37 0.69
C GLU A 67 -18.33 7.01 0.37
N GLY A 68 -17.02 7.01 0.09
CA GLY A 68 -16.20 5.83 -0.18
C GLY A 68 -16.65 5.02 -1.41
N ALA A 69 -15.75 4.86 -2.37
CA ALA A 69 -16.00 4.01 -3.52
C ALA A 69 -14.76 3.25 -3.98
N VAL A 70 -14.97 2.28 -4.85
CA VAL A 70 -13.93 1.66 -5.68
C VAL A 70 -14.34 1.77 -7.15
N ALA A 71 -13.38 2.06 -8.00
CA ALA A 71 -13.55 2.15 -9.45
C ALA A 71 -12.62 1.18 -10.17
N ALA A 72 -13.02 0.78 -11.37
CA ALA A 72 -12.20 -0.01 -12.29
C ALA A 72 -11.93 0.81 -13.55
N TYR A 73 -10.74 0.67 -14.09
CA TYR A 73 -10.28 1.28 -15.33
C TYR A 73 -9.68 0.21 -16.22
N ARG A 74 -10.01 0.23 -17.51
CA ARG A 74 -9.36 -0.62 -18.49
C ARG A 74 -8.04 0.02 -18.86
N VAL A 75 -6.98 -0.78 -18.83
CA VAL A 75 -5.65 -0.37 -19.25
C VAL A 75 -5.52 -0.62 -20.76
N CYS A 76 -5.94 0.35 -21.55
CA CYS A 76 -5.78 0.34 -23.01
C CYS A 76 -4.90 1.52 -23.45
N GLY A 77 -3.72 1.21 -24.00
CA GLY A 77 -2.78 2.25 -24.42
C GLY A 77 -2.25 3.07 -23.24
N ASP A 78 -2.07 4.37 -23.46
CA ASP A 78 -1.42 5.26 -22.49
C ASP A 78 -2.34 5.86 -21.43
N LYS A 79 -3.66 5.81 -21.61
CA LYS A 79 -4.65 6.40 -20.69
C LYS A 79 -5.64 5.35 -20.20
N PRO A 80 -5.68 5.06 -18.88
CA PRO A 80 -6.72 4.22 -18.30
C PRO A 80 -8.10 4.83 -18.53
N GLU A 81 -9.03 4.01 -19.02
CA GLU A 81 -10.40 4.42 -19.33
C GLU A 81 -11.37 3.83 -18.31
N PRO A 82 -12.36 4.59 -17.79
CA PRO A 82 -13.34 4.06 -16.87
C PRO A 82 -14.00 2.78 -17.38
N PHE A 83 -13.99 1.72 -16.58
CA PHE A 83 -14.49 0.40 -16.95
C PHE A 83 -15.71 0.02 -16.11
N GLY A 84 -16.76 0.84 -16.26
CA GLY A 84 -17.98 0.79 -15.48
C GLY A 84 -18.15 2.03 -14.61
N ARG A 85 -19.15 1.99 -13.72
CA ARG A 85 -19.36 3.04 -12.73
C ARG A 85 -18.63 2.68 -11.43
N PRO A 86 -18.09 3.66 -10.68
CA PRO A 86 -17.64 3.42 -9.32
C PRO A 86 -18.74 2.77 -8.47
N VAL A 87 -18.33 1.90 -7.56
CA VAL A 87 -19.20 1.13 -6.67
C VAL A 87 -18.94 1.58 -5.25
N SER A 88 -20.00 1.91 -4.51
CA SER A 88 -19.86 2.26 -3.09
C SER A 88 -19.27 1.07 -2.32
N VAL A 89 -18.35 1.37 -1.42
CA VAL A 89 -17.77 0.36 -0.51
C VAL A 89 -18.55 0.29 0.81
N GLU A 90 -19.67 0.99 0.94
CA GLU A 90 -20.50 1.03 2.16
C GLU A 90 -19.69 1.36 3.44
N GLY A 91 -18.62 2.15 3.26
CA GLY A 91 -17.66 2.54 4.29
C GLY A 91 -16.95 3.83 3.92
N ASP A 92 -16.47 4.55 4.94
CA ASP A 92 -15.84 5.86 4.84
C ASP A 92 -14.32 5.74 4.67
N GLY A 93 -13.77 6.51 3.72
CA GLY A 93 -12.34 6.72 3.52
C GLY A 93 -11.57 5.44 3.16
N PRO A 94 -11.91 4.72 2.07
CA PRO A 94 -11.11 3.61 1.58
C PRO A 94 -9.70 4.08 1.22
N THR A 95 -8.69 3.65 1.97
CA THR A 95 -7.30 4.12 1.82
C THR A 95 -6.37 3.06 1.22
N HIS A 96 -6.86 1.82 1.07
CA HIS A 96 -6.11 0.73 0.45
C HIS A 96 -7.08 -0.27 -0.18
N LEU A 97 -6.64 -0.96 -1.23
CA LEU A 97 -7.38 -2.08 -1.81
C LEU A 97 -6.45 -3.24 -2.20
N GLY A 98 -7.02 -4.43 -2.34
CA GLY A 98 -6.31 -5.63 -2.79
C GLY A 98 -7.26 -6.62 -3.45
N LEU A 99 -6.72 -7.47 -4.34
CA LEU A 99 -7.51 -8.50 -5.03
C LEU A 99 -7.44 -9.82 -4.26
N TYR A 100 -8.59 -10.42 -3.99
CA TYR A 100 -8.67 -11.68 -3.26
C TYR A 100 -9.91 -12.47 -3.66
N ALA A 101 -9.74 -13.75 -4.01
CA ALA A 101 -10.83 -14.70 -4.27
C ALA A 101 -11.96 -14.14 -5.19
N GLY A 102 -11.60 -13.49 -6.30
CA GLY A 102 -12.56 -12.92 -7.25
C GLY A 102 -13.25 -11.64 -6.78
N HIS A 103 -12.68 -10.93 -5.81
CA HIS A 103 -13.20 -9.67 -5.28
C HIS A 103 -12.10 -8.61 -5.23
N VAL A 104 -12.50 -7.34 -5.27
CA VAL A 104 -11.70 -6.25 -4.73
C VAL A 104 -12.09 -6.11 -3.25
N LEU A 105 -11.10 -6.17 -2.38
CA LEU A 105 -11.26 -5.82 -0.97
C LEU A 105 -10.76 -4.40 -0.74
N THR A 106 -11.49 -3.60 0.03
CA THR A 106 -11.06 -2.26 0.45
C THR A 106 -10.90 -2.18 1.95
N ALA A 107 -9.88 -1.46 2.43
CA ALA A 107 -9.72 -1.09 3.84
C ALA A 107 -10.18 0.36 4.01
N ASN A 108 -11.24 0.55 4.79
CA ASN A 108 -11.96 1.81 4.93
C ASN A 108 -11.57 2.46 6.26
N TYR A 109 -10.67 3.44 6.20
CA TYR A 109 -10.02 4.04 7.35
C TYR A 109 -11.02 4.79 8.24
N GLY A 110 -11.89 5.61 7.66
CA GLY A 110 -12.83 6.45 8.42
C GLY A 110 -13.89 5.64 9.17
N SER A 111 -14.30 4.51 8.60
CA SER A 111 -15.34 3.65 9.17
C SER A 111 -14.82 2.44 9.96
N GLY A 112 -13.53 2.10 9.84
CA GLY A 112 -12.96 0.92 10.49
C GLY A 112 -13.52 -0.39 9.93
N THR A 113 -13.63 -0.49 8.60
CA THR A 113 -14.26 -1.65 7.94
C THR A 113 -13.43 -2.21 6.79
N VAL A 114 -13.68 -3.47 6.44
CA VAL A 114 -13.21 -4.10 5.21
C VAL A 114 -14.39 -4.49 4.34
N THR A 115 -14.43 -4.05 3.09
CA THR A 115 -15.54 -4.34 2.17
C THR A 115 -15.10 -5.27 1.06
N ALA A 116 -15.95 -6.23 0.67
CA ALA A 116 -15.77 -7.02 -0.54
C ALA A 116 -16.70 -6.54 -1.66
N VAL A 117 -16.12 -6.23 -2.81
CA VAL A 117 -16.85 -5.95 -4.05
C VAL A 117 -16.53 -7.05 -5.07
N PRO A 118 -17.52 -7.87 -5.50
CA PRO A 118 -17.26 -8.95 -6.45
C PRO A 118 -16.77 -8.44 -7.80
N LEU A 119 -15.86 -9.17 -8.41
CA LEU A 119 -15.44 -8.99 -9.78
C LEU A 119 -16.27 -9.86 -10.72
N ARG A 120 -16.60 -9.31 -11.89
CA ARG A 120 -17.12 -10.08 -13.02
C ARG A 120 -15.97 -10.72 -13.79
N ALA A 121 -16.30 -11.71 -14.61
CA ALA A 121 -15.34 -12.43 -15.44
C ALA A 121 -14.56 -11.53 -16.43
N ASP A 122 -15.11 -10.36 -16.78
CA ASP A 122 -14.48 -9.37 -17.65
C ASP A 122 -13.60 -8.34 -16.89
N GLY A 123 -13.41 -8.51 -15.58
CA GLY A 123 -12.64 -7.61 -14.72
C GLY A 123 -13.45 -6.42 -14.17
N THR A 124 -14.71 -6.22 -14.58
CA THR A 124 -15.55 -5.14 -14.05
C THR A 124 -16.06 -5.42 -12.64
N LEU A 125 -16.36 -4.37 -11.88
CA LEU A 125 -16.95 -4.47 -10.53
C LEU A 125 -18.44 -4.81 -10.60
N ALA A 126 -18.93 -5.69 -9.72
CA ALA A 126 -20.35 -5.92 -9.49
C ALA A 126 -21.11 -4.63 -9.14
N ARG A 127 -22.46 -4.65 -9.14
CA ARG A 127 -23.25 -3.42 -8.92
C ARG A 127 -23.24 -2.93 -7.47
N SER A 128 -22.86 -3.78 -6.53
CA SER A 128 -22.83 -3.50 -5.09
C SER A 128 -21.77 -4.36 -4.43
N ALA A 129 -21.37 -3.98 -3.22
CA ALA A 129 -20.62 -4.84 -2.33
C ALA A 129 -21.42 -6.14 -2.04
N SER A 130 -20.71 -7.23 -1.80
CA SER A 130 -21.28 -8.50 -1.33
C SER A 130 -21.25 -8.61 0.20
N GLY A 131 -20.40 -7.82 0.87
CA GLY A 131 -20.41 -7.73 2.33
C GLY A 131 -19.39 -6.75 2.89
N VAL A 132 -19.63 -6.33 4.12
CA VAL A 132 -18.78 -5.42 4.89
C VAL A 132 -18.47 -6.07 6.24
N LEU A 133 -17.18 -6.24 6.53
CA LEU A 133 -16.70 -6.62 7.84
C LEU A 133 -16.46 -5.36 8.66
N ARG A 134 -17.19 -5.20 9.77
CA ARG A 134 -17.00 -4.11 10.72
C ARG A 134 -16.04 -4.54 11.80
N HIS A 135 -14.95 -3.79 11.97
CA HIS A 135 -14.06 -3.98 13.11
C HIS A 135 -14.68 -3.34 14.36
N THR A 136 -14.20 -3.75 15.53
CA THR A 136 -14.62 -3.20 16.83
C THR A 136 -13.42 -3.10 17.75
N GLY A 137 -13.48 -2.17 18.70
CA GLY A 137 -12.41 -1.95 19.68
C GLY A 137 -11.81 -0.56 19.55
N SER A 138 -10.74 -0.34 20.31
CA SER A 138 -10.00 0.92 20.40
C SER A 138 -8.59 0.65 20.92
N GLY A 139 -7.74 1.67 20.90
CA GLY A 139 -6.38 1.65 21.41
C GLY A 139 -6.12 2.83 22.36
N PRO A 140 -4.94 2.88 23.00
CA PRO A 140 -4.65 3.86 24.04
C PRO A 140 -4.42 5.29 23.51
N HIS A 141 -4.16 5.49 22.22
CA HIS A 141 -3.91 6.82 21.67
C HIS A 141 -5.21 7.63 21.52
N ALA A 142 -5.47 8.51 22.49
CA ALA A 142 -6.74 9.23 22.68
C ALA A 142 -7.31 9.95 21.44
N GLN A 143 -6.46 10.38 20.50
CA GLN A 143 -6.91 11.10 19.29
C GLN A 143 -7.01 10.22 18.04
N ARG A 144 -6.29 9.09 17.99
CA ARG A 144 -6.08 8.31 16.76
C ARG A 144 -6.57 6.87 16.86
N GLN A 145 -7.04 6.47 18.04
CA GLN A 145 -7.47 5.10 18.35
C GLN A 145 -8.76 5.09 19.18
N GLN A 146 -9.65 6.07 18.96
CA GLN A 146 -10.97 6.11 19.61
C GLN A 146 -11.91 5.01 19.12
N GLY A 147 -11.60 4.47 17.93
CA GLY A 147 -12.28 3.36 17.30
C GLY A 147 -11.37 2.74 16.24
N PRO A 148 -11.88 1.76 15.47
CA PRO A 148 -11.10 1.06 14.46
C PRO A 148 -10.79 1.92 13.25
N HIS A 149 -9.63 1.68 12.64
CA HIS A 149 -9.15 2.36 11.45
C HIS A 149 -8.42 1.36 10.55
N ALA A 150 -9.17 0.61 9.74
CA ALA A 150 -8.61 -0.34 8.78
C ALA A 150 -7.79 0.42 7.74
N HIS A 151 -6.48 0.20 7.70
CA HIS A 151 -5.57 0.96 6.85
C HIS A 151 -5.01 0.13 5.69
N GLN A 152 -4.96 -1.19 5.81
CA GLN A 152 -4.56 -2.05 4.70
C GLN A 152 -5.44 -3.29 4.62
N VAL A 153 -5.63 -3.79 3.39
CA VAL A 153 -6.08 -5.16 3.12
C VAL A 153 -5.33 -5.71 1.91
N ARG A 154 -4.78 -6.92 2.02
CA ARG A 154 -4.06 -7.60 0.93
C ARG A 154 -4.12 -9.13 1.08
N PRO A 155 -3.99 -9.90 0.00
CA PRO A 155 -3.78 -11.34 0.11
C PRO A 155 -2.41 -11.66 0.73
N ASP A 156 -2.34 -12.78 1.43
CA ASP A 156 -1.07 -13.42 1.81
C ASP A 156 -0.39 -14.03 0.56
N PRO A 157 0.91 -14.36 0.62
CA PRO A 157 1.63 -14.90 -0.53
C PRO A 157 1.06 -16.21 -1.08
N SER A 158 0.39 -17.01 -0.24
CA SER A 158 -0.26 -18.25 -0.69
C SER A 158 -1.62 -18.03 -1.35
N GLY A 159 -2.17 -16.81 -1.26
CA GLY A 159 -3.51 -16.46 -1.75
C GLY A 159 -4.66 -17.10 -0.96
N ARG A 160 -4.37 -17.76 0.17
CA ARG A 160 -5.38 -18.43 1.00
C ARG A 160 -6.10 -17.45 1.91
N TRP A 161 -5.42 -16.41 2.37
CA TRP A 161 -5.92 -15.48 3.36
C TRP A 161 -5.89 -14.05 2.84
N ALA A 162 -6.91 -13.27 3.21
CA ALA A 162 -6.82 -11.83 3.18
C ALA A 162 -6.35 -11.33 4.55
N VAL A 163 -5.41 -10.40 4.60
CA VAL A 163 -4.87 -9.83 5.84
C VAL A 163 -5.18 -8.35 5.87
N SER A 164 -5.87 -7.91 6.92
CA SER A 164 -6.21 -6.51 7.17
C SER A 164 -5.47 -5.97 8.38
N VAL A 165 -4.90 -4.77 8.24
CA VAL A 165 -4.17 -4.07 9.30
C VAL A 165 -5.04 -2.92 9.80
N ASP A 166 -5.23 -2.83 11.12
CA ASP A 166 -6.08 -1.82 11.74
C ASP A 166 -5.29 -0.99 12.75
N LEU A 167 -5.11 0.28 12.40
CA LEU A 167 -4.38 1.27 13.21
C LEU A 167 -5.11 1.53 14.53
N GLY A 168 -6.43 1.64 14.47
CA GLY A 168 -7.29 2.06 15.58
C GLY A 168 -7.38 1.05 16.71
N THR A 169 -7.15 -0.23 16.41
CA THR A 169 -7.30 -1.35 17.36
C THR A 169 -5.98 -2.07 17.68
N ASP A 170 -4.84 -1.55 17.20
CA ASP A 170 -3.54 -2.20 17.35
C ASP A 170 -3.56 -3.68 16.92
N SER A 171 -4.17 -3.98 15.77
CA SER A 171 -4.41 -5.38 15.40
C SER A 171 -4.21 -5.69 13.93
N VAL A 172 -3.96 -6.97 13.65
CA VAL A 172 -3.99 -7.56 12.32
C VAL A 172 -5.08 -8.64 12.30
N ARG A 173 -5.99 -8.56 11.34
CA ARG A 173 -7.06 -9.54 11.13
C ARG A 173 -6.74 -10.39 9.91
N VAL A 174 -6.81 -11.70 10.09
CA VAL A 174 -6.72 -12.69 9.02
C VAL A 174 -8.15 -13.11 8.68
N CYS A 175 -8.51 -12.99 7.42
CA CYS A 175 -9.87 -13.13 6.92
C CYS A 175 -9.95 -14.09 5.73
N THR A 176 -11.15 -14.59 5.49
CA THR A 176 -11.57 -15.31 4.29
C THR A 176 -12.83 -14.66 3.72
N LEU A 177 -13.42 -15.24 2.66
CA LEU A 177 -14.77 -14.91 2.23
C LEU A 177 -15.73 -16.05 2.59
N ALA A 178 -16.76 -15.75 3.37
CA ALA A 178 -17.91 -16.62 3.61
C ALA A 178 -19.11 -16.08 2.82
N ASP A 179 -19.64 -16.85 1.87
CA ASP A 179 -20.73 -16.44 0.97
C ASP A 179 -20.47 -15.10 0.25
N GLY A 180 -19.19 -14.82 -0.06
CA GLY A 180 -18.75 -13.59 -0.73
C GLY A 180 -18.55 -12.38 0.21
N ALA A 181 -18.82 -12.51 1.51
CA ALA A 181 -18.58 -11.46 2.50
C ALA A 181 -17.29 -11.73 3.30
N PRO A 182 -16.50 -10.69 3.68
CA PRO A 182 -15.31 -10.91 4.51
C PRO A 182 -15.68 -11.45 5.89
N ALA A 183 -15.02 -12.54 6.29
CA ALA A 183 -15.21 -13.20 7.57
C ALA A 183 -13.86 -13.35 8.28
N VAL A 184 -13.82 -13.00 9.57
CA VAL A 184 -12.60 -13.11 10.39
C VAL A 184 -12.34 -14.57 10.71
N HIS A 185 -11.14 -15.04 10.35
CA HIS A 185 -10.58 -16.30 10.81
C HIS A 185 -9.82 -16.11 12.12
N ARG A 186 -9.03 -15.03 12.21
CA ARG A 186 -8.23 -14.70 13.40
C ARG A 186 -8.03 -13.20 13.55
N GLU A 187 -7.99 -12.74 14.78
CA GLU A 187 -7.50 -11.41 15.14
C GLU A 187 -6.25 -11.55 16.01
N ILE A 188 -5.21 -10.82 15.65
CA ILE A 188 -3.92 -10.82 16.32
C ILE A 188 -3.68 -9.41 16.87
N ALA A 189 -3.63 -9.29 18.18
CA ALA A 189 -3.26 -8.05 18.85
C ALA A 189 -1.74 -7.81 18.71
N LEU A 190 -1.39 -6.58 18.40
CA LEU A 190 -0.03 -6.04 18.50
C LEU A 190 0.11 -5.25 19.80
N ARG A 191 1.28 -4.64 20.01
CA ARG A 191 1.52 -3.83 21.20
C ARG A 191 0.53 -2.64 21.25
N PRO A 192 -0.14 -2.39 22.38
CA PRO A 192 -1.03 -1.24 22.52
C PRO A 192 -0.30 0.08 22.22
N GLY A 193 -0.94 0.93 21.42
CA GLY A 193 -0.41 2.22 20.96
C GLY A 193 0.61 2.11 19.82
N SER A 194 0.75 0.94 19.19
CA SER A 194 1.60 0.78 18.02
C SER A 194 1.03 1.50 16.80
N GLY A 195 -0.29 1.42 16.60
CA GLY A 195 -0.98 1.98 15.44
C GLY A 195 -0.46 1.39 14.14
N PRO A 196 -0.61 0.07 13.90
CA PRO A 196 -0.08 -0.59 12.72
C PRO A 196 -0.76 -0.05 11.45
N ARG A 197 0.02 0.14 10.39
CA ARG A 197 -0.45 0.78 9.16
C ARG A 197 -0.44 -0.16 7.97
N HIS A 198 0.74 -0.54 7.50
CA HIS A 198 0.95 -1.45 6.37
C HIS A 198 1.79 -2.66 6.80
N LEU A 199 1.63 -3.77 6.08
CA LEU A 199 2.34 -5.02 6.23
C LEU A 199 2.96 -5.45 4.89
N ALA A 200 4.22 -5.86 4.94
CA ALA A 200 4.90 -6.53 3.84
C ALA A 200 5.30 -7.96 4.22
N PHE A 201 4.94 -8.94 3.37
CA PHE A 201 5.42 -10.31 3.50
C PHE A 201 6.83 -10.43 2.93
N HIS A 202 7.66 -11.23 3.59
CA HIS A 202 8.95 -11.62 3.08
C HIS A 202 8.78 -12.71 1.99
N PRO A 203 9.66 -12.76 0.96
CA PRO A 203 9.57 -13.74 -0.13
C PRO A 203 9.65 -15.21 0.29
N ASP A 204 10.17 -15.52 1.48
CA ASP A 204 10.19 -16.88 2.04
C ASP A 204 8.79 -17.41 2.42
N GLY A 205 7.78 -16.53 2.48
CA GLY A 205 6.42 -16.88 2.90
C GLY A 205 6.26 -17.23 4.38
N ALA A 206 7.30 -17.05 5.19
CA ALA A 206 7.33 -17.39 6.61
C ALA A 206 7.50 -16.16 7.53
N HIS A 207 7.81 -14.99 6.97
CA HIS A 207 7.91 -13.74 7.71
C HIS A 207 7.02 -12.64 7.14
N ALA A 208 6.61 -11.73 8.02
CA ALA A 208 5.96 -10.49 7.65
C ALA A 208 6.43 -9.35 8.56
N TYR A 209 6.38 -8.13 8.03
CA TYR A 209 6.83 -6.92 8.70
C TYR A 209 5.68 -5.93 8.75
N VAL A 210 5.32 -5.47 9.94
CA VAL A 210 4.22 -4.50 10.14
C VAL A 210 4.83 -3.16 10.53
N VAL A 211 4.65 -2.14 9.69
CA VAL A 211 5.08 -0.78 10.00
C VAL A 211 4.03 -0.09 10.88
N ASN A 212 4.48 0.51 11.97
CA ASN A 212 3.65 1.12 13.00
C ASN A 212 3.70 2.65 12.87
N GLU A 213 2.55 3.28 12.62
CA GLU A 213 2.42 4.72 12.38
C GLU A 213 2.53 5.54 13.67
N LEU A 214 1.86 5.11 14.75
CA LEU A 214 1.79 5.87 16.00
C LEU A 214 2.98 5.61 16.92
N SER A 215 3.64 4.47 16.74
CA SER A 215 4.90 4.14 17.40
C SER A 215 5.95 3.82 16.33
N PRO A 216 6.91 4.72 16.02
CA PRO A 216 7.83 4.62 14.88
C PRO A 216 8.74 3.38 14.87
N THR A 217 8.16 2.22 14.58
CA THR A 217 8.77 0.90 14.69
C THR A 217 8.27 -0.01 13.55
N VAL A 218 9.02 -1.07 13.28
CA VAL A 218 8.56 -2.23 12.51
C VAL A 218 8.43 -3.41 13.45
N THR A 219 7.26 -4.02 13.49
CA THR A 219 7.05 -5.32 14.14
C THR A 219 7.45 -6.43 13.18
N VAL A 220 8.43 -7.23 13.56
CA VAL A 220 8.80 -8.47 12.84
C VAL A 220 7.90 -9.59 13.32
N CYS A 221 7.28 -10.30 12.39
CA CYS A 221 6.35 -11.38 12.67
C CYS A 221 6.75 -12.66 11.94
N HIS A 222 6.51 -13.80 12.57
CA HIS A 222 6.40 -15.08 11.86
C HIS A 222 5.00 -15.20 11.25
N TRP A 223 4.92 -15.66 10.00
CA TRP A 223 3.68 -15.95 9.30
C TRP A 223 3.55 -17.45 9.06
N ASP A 224 2.52 -18.05 9.66
CA ASP A 224 2.09 -19.41 9.34
C ASP A 224 0.93 -19.35 8.34
N ALA A 225 1.27 -19.58 7.07
CA ALA A 225 0.29 -19.57 5.98
C ALA A 225 -0.68 -20.77 6.02
N ALA A 226 -0.34 -21.87 6.71
CA ALA A 226 -1.23 -23.01 6.83
C ALA A 226 -2.38 -22.71 7.79
N ASP A 227 -2.07 -22.06 8.92
CA ASP A 227 -3.03 -21.78 10.00
C ASP A 227 -3.59 -20.36 9.98
N GLY A 228 -3.08 -19.49 9.09
CA GLY A 228 -3.44 -18.08 9.05
C GLY A 228 -3.10 -17.38 10.36
N LEU A 229 -1.88 -17.62 10.87
CA LEU A 229 -1.41 -17.08 12.14
C LEU A 229 -0.23 -16.13 11.91
N LEU A 230 -0.40 -14.89 12.37
CA LEU A 230 0.68 -13.93 12.49
C LEU A 230 1.17 -13.93 13.95
N LYS A 231 2.45 -14.21 14.18
CA LYS A 231 3.05 -14.19 15.53
C LYS A 231 4.09 -13.07 15.62
N PRO A 232 3.83 -11.98 16.38
CA PRO A 232 4.84 -10.95 16.65
C PRO A 232 6.06 -11.54 17.36
N LEU A 233 7.25 -11.11 16.95
CA LEU A 233 8.54 -11.58 17.48
C LEU A 233 9.30 -10.47 18.18
N THR A 234 9.62 -9.40 17.45
CA THR A 234 10.40 -8.25 17.94
C THR A 234 9.94 -6.97 17.26
N GLU A 235 10.29 -5.83 17.85
CA GLU A 235 10.07 -4.51 17.27
C GLU A 235 11.40 -3.79 17.10
N VAL A 236 11.56 -3.12 15.96
CA VAL A 236 12.79 -2.40 15.62
C VAL A 236 12.44 -0.95 15.31
N PRO A 237 13.11 0.04 15.94
CA PRO A 237 12.91 1.45 15.62
C PRO A 237 13.17 1.75 14.14
N VAL A 238 12.36 2.60 13.54
CA VAL A 238 12.58 3.05 12.15
C VAL A 238 13.54 4.22 12.05
N LEU A 239 13.94 4.80 13.16
CA LEU A 239 14.90 5.91 13.22
C LEU A 239 16.06 5.52 14.16
N PRO A 240 17.27 6.04 13.92
CA PRO A 240 18.44 5.75 14.76
C PRO A 240 18.35 6.37 16.16
N GLY A 241 17.42 7.31 16.37
CA GLY A 241 17.20 7.98 17.64
C GLY A 241 15.76 8.48 17.75
N ALA A 242 15.48 9.24 18.81
CA ALA A 242 14.19 9.88 18.98
C ALA A 242 13.92 10.88 17.84
N PRO A 243 12.70 10.92 17.28
CA PRO A 243 12.35 11.90 16.25
C PRO A 243 12.42 13.32 16.81
N ALA A 244 12.73 14.29 15.95
CA ALA A 244 12.78 15.70 16.33
C ALA A 244 11.38 16.28 16.53
N GLY A 245 10.37 15.66 15.90
CA GLY A 245 8.96 16.01 16.04
C GLY A 245 8.07 14.82 15.74
N ASP A 246 7.00 15.06 14.99
CA ASP A 246 6.10 14.00 14.55
C ASP A 246 6.79 13.08 13.54
N ALA A 247 6.77 11.78 13.81
CA ALA A 247 7.25 10.75 12.90
C ALA A 247 6.13 9.74 12.65
N TYR A 248 5.65 9.67 11.42
CA TYR A 248 4.55 8.78 11.04
C TYR A 248 4.98 7.85 9.91
N PRO A 249 5.53 6.67 10.26
CA PRO A 249 5.85 5.65 9.27
C PRO A 249 4.64 5.33 8.39
N SER A 250 4.91 5.10 7.10
CA SER A 250 3.89 5.08 6.07
C SER A 250 3.95 3.80 5.23
N GLY A 251 4.81 3.77 4.21
CA GLY A 251 5.01 2.63 3.32
C GLY A 251 6.08 1.67 3.86
N ILE A 252 5.95 0.40 3.49
CA ILE A 252 6.94 -0.66 3.78
C ILE A 252 7.08 -1.58 2.56
N ALA A 253 8.31 -1.89 2.17
CA ALA A 253 8.63 -2.76 1.04
C ALA A 253 9.75 -3.73 1.40
N VAL A 254 9.73 -4.93 0.82
CA VAL A 254 10.76 -5.97 1.00
C VAL A 254 11.43 -6.21 -0.35
N SER A 255 12.74 -6.43 -0.35
CA SER A 255 13.47 -6.74 -1.57
C SER A 255 13.03 -8.10 -2.14
N PRO A 256 13.05 -8.29 -3.48
CA PRO A 256 12.69 -9.57 -4.09
C PRO A 256 13.54 -10.76 -3.60
N ASP A 257 14.78 -10.50 -3.21
CA ASP A 257 15.70 -11.50 -2.64
C ASP A 257 15.60 -11.64 -1.11
N GLY A 258 14.71 -10.88 -0.46
CA GLY A 258 14.45 -10.93 0.98
C GLY A 258 15.53 -10.31 1.86
N ARG A 259 16.62 -9.76 1.32
CA ARG A 259 17.75 -9.27 2.12
C ARG A 259 17.50 -7.91 2.78
N PHE A 260 16.59 -7.10 2.24
CA PHE A 260 16.37 -5.73 2.69
C PHE A 260 14.89 -5.41 2.90
N VAL A 261 14.62 -4.55 3.88
CA VAL A 261 13.31 -3.93 4.10
C VAL A 261 13.49 -2.42 4.08
N TRP A 262 12.57 -1.72 3.44
CA TRP A 262 12.52 -0.26 3.42
C TRP A 262 11.25 0.24 4.06
N THR A 263 11.33 1.35 4.78
CA THR A 263 10.15 2.09 5.26
C THR A 263 10.27 3.57 4.94
N ALA A 264 9.16 4.22 4.62
CA ALA A 264 9.08 5.68 4.58
C ALA A 264 8.51 6.23 5.90
N THR A 265 9.00 7.40 6.32
CA THR A 265 8.52 8.09 7.53
C THR A 265 8.17 9.53 7.20
N ARG A 266 6.89 9.88 7.36
CA ARG A 266 6.40 11.26 7.20
C ARG A 266 6.77 12.11 8.41
N GLY A 267 6.98 13.40 8.18
CA GLY A 267 7.40 14.36 9.21
C GLY A 267 8.92 14.44 9.32
N GLU A 268 9.60 13.29 9.41
CA GLU A 268 11.06 13.19 9.30
C GLU A 268 11.55 13.16 7.84
N ASP A 269 10.67 12.79 6.89
CA ASP A 269 10.91 12.76 5.43
C ASP A 269 12.12 11.91 5.02
N VAL A 270 12.18 10.71 5.59
CA VAL A 270 13.27 9.76 5.37
C VAL A 270 12.78 8.40 4.88
N LEU A 271 13.70 7.70 4.23
CA LEU A 271 13.64 6.28 3.92
C LEU A 271 14.63 5.56 4.84
N SER A 272 14.13 4.60 5.61
CA SER A 272 14.94 3.75 6.47
C SER A 272 15.19 2.41 5.81
N VAL A 273 16.43 1.93 5.91
CA VAL A 273 16.92 0.70 5.29
C VAL A 273 17.27 -0.29 6.39
N PHE A 274 16.65 -1.45 6.35
CA PHE A 274 16.92 -2.55 7.26
C PHE A 274 17.57 -3.70 6.51
N VAL A 275 18.57 -4.31 7.15
CA VAL A 275 19.07 -5.63 6.76
C VAL A 275 18.24 -6.68 7.48
N VAL A 276 17.79 -7.69 6.74
CA VAL A 276 17.12 -8.86 7.31
C VAL A 276 18.16 -9.77 7.94
N GLU A 277 17.98 -10.07 9.22
CA GLU A 277 18.86 -10.94 10.01
C GLU A 277 18.05 -12.12 10.56
N PRO A 278 18.70 -13.23 10.96
CA PRO A 278 17.98 -14.42 11.46
C PRO A 278 17.00 -14.13 12.61
N ASP A 279 17.34 -13.17 13.47
CA ASP A 279 16.57 -12.83 14.67
C ASP A 279 15.70 -11.56 14.51
N GLY A 280 15.64 -10.97 13.31
CA GLY A 280 14.80 -9.79 13.05
C GLY A 280 15.32 -8.84 11.98
N LEU A 281 15.24 -7.55 12.25
CA LEU A 281 15.71 -6.49 11.38
C LEU A 281 16.79 -5.67 12.09
N ARG A 282 17.81 -5.25 11.34
CA ARG A 282 18.76 -4.24 11.80
C ARG A 282 18.69 -3.00 10.93
N LEU A 283 18.37 -1.86 11.54
CA LEU A 283 18.46 -0.57 10.87
C LEU A 283 19.92 -0.31 10.46
N SER A 284 20.15 -0.18 9.16
CA SER A 284 21.49 -0.06 8.58
C SER A 284 21.75 1.32 8.00
N ALA A 285 20.72 2.01 7.53
CA ALA A 285 20.83 3.38 7.01
C ALA A 285 19.50 4.12 7.10
N THR A 286 19.60 5.44 7.06
CA THR A 286 18.47 6.36 6.88
C THR A 286 18.91 7.41 5.86
N VAL A 287 18.13 7.59 4.81
CA VAL A 287 18.42 8.55 3.72
C VAL A 287 17.21 9.47 3.49
N PRO A 288 17.39 10.70 3.01
CA PRO A 288 16.26 11.57 2.66
C PRO A 288 15.35 10.94 1.59
N CYS A 289 14.02 11.11 1.71
CA CYS A 289 13.07 10.65 0.68
C CYS A 289 13.05 11.51 -0.58
N GLY A 290 13.79 12.63 -0.59
CA GLY A 290 13.92 13.53 -1.73
C GLY A 290 12.74 14.49 -1.93
N GLY A 291 11.76 14.49 -1.03
CA GLY A 291 10.61 15.40 -1.02
C GLY A 291 10.08 15.59 0.41
N HIS A 292 8.78 15.86 0.54
CA HIS A 292 8.09 16.07 1.82
C HIS A 292 6.85 15.17 1.91
N TRP A 293 6.68 14.52 3.06
CA TRP A 293 5.54 13.65 3.38
C TRP A 293 5.46 12.39 2.49
N PRO A 294 6.46 11.50 2.51
CA PRO A 294 6.46 10.27 1.72
C PRO A 294 5.31 9.36 2.18
N ARG A 295 4.21 9.33 1.42
CA ARG A 295 2.95 8.66 1.79
C ARG A 295 2.96 7.16 1.51
N ASP A 296 3.73 6.76 0.50
CA ASP A 296 3.93 5.36 0.12
C ASP A 296 5.29 5.17 -0.56
N ILE A 297 5.77 3.92 -0.55
CA ILE A 297 6.95 3.50 -1.30
C ILE A 297 6.68 2.20 -2.05
N THR A 298 7.28 2.06 -3.22
CA THR A 298 7.22 0.83 -4.01
C THR A 298 8.58 0.50 -4.59
N VAL A 299 8.88 -0.80 -4.68
CA VAL A 299 10.10 -1.32 -5.31
C VAL A 299 9.74 -1.97 -6.64
N SER A 300 10.54 -1.70 -7.67
CA SER A 300 10.36 -2.25 -9.01
C SER A 300 11.70 -2.26 -9.75
N GLU A 301 12.13 -3.42 -10.24
CA GLU A 301 13.35 -3.62 -11.07
C GLU A 301 14.62 -2.97 -10.50
N GLY A 302 14.87 -3.12 -9.20
CA GLY A 302 16.06 -2.55 -8.55
C GLY A 302 15.97 -1.05 -8.28
N PHE A 303 14.80 -0.44 -8.48
CA PHE A 303 14.51 0.94 -8.09
C PHE A 303 13.49 0.99 -6.96
N LEU A 304 13.61 2.00 -6.11
CA LEU A 304 12.61 2.38 -5.11
C LEU A 304 12.00 3.72 -5.49
N TYR A 305 10.69 3.84 -5.40
CA TYR A 305 9.92 5.03 -5.71
C TYR A 305 9.21 5.51 -4.44
N ALA A 306 9.35 6.79 -4.10
CA ALA A 306 8.67 7.43 -2.98
C ALA A 306 7.65 8.45 -3.50
N ALA A 307 6.38 8.27 -3.16
CA ALA A 307 5.32 9.22 -3.45
C ALA A 307 5.27 10.28 -2.34
N ASN A 308 5.80 11.48 -2.62
CA ASN A 308 5.91 12.57 -1.67
C ASN A 308 4.68 13.49 -1.79
N GLU A 309 3.69 13.24 -0.94
CA GLU A 309 2.34 13.82 -1.03
C GLU A 309 2.38 15.35 -1.00
N ARG A 310 3.10 15.93 -0.03
CA ARG A 310 3.01 17.38 0.22
C ARG A 310 3.97 18.21 -0.63
N SER A 311 5.09 17.65 -1.05
CA SER A 311 5.96 18.31 -2.04
C SER A 311 5.48 18.11 -3.48
N GLY A 312 4.60 17.13 -3.72
CA GLY A 312 3.99 16.90 -5.02
C GLY A 312 4.94 16.29 -6.05
N ASP A 313 5.71 15.29 -5.64
CA ASP A 313 6.63 14.57 -6.51
C ASP A 313 6.66 13.07 -6.24
N VAL A 314 7.02 12.30 -7.27
CA VAL A 314 7.52 10.94 -7.10
C VAL A 314 9.04 10.98 -7.31
N THR A 315 9.80 10.72 -6.25
CA THR A 315 11.25 10.58 -6.32
C THR A 315 11.62 9.11 -6.46
N TRP A 316 12.61 8.78 -7.32
CA TRP A 316 13.11 7.42 -7.44
C TRP A 316 14.61 7.30 -7.20
N PHE A 317 14.99 6.10 -6.80
CA PHE A 317 16.30 5.77 -6.28
C PHE A 317 16.77 4.46 -6.91
N ALA A 318 18.01 4.43 -7.41
CA ALA A 318 18.69 3.16 -7.68
C ALA A 318 19.06 2.50 -6.36
N LEU A 319 18.71 1.22 -6.19
CA LEU A 319 19.06 0.45 -5.01
C LEU A 319 20.45 -0.14 -5.18
N ASP A 320 21.33 0.07 -4.19
CA ASP A 320 22.59 -0.66 -4.11
C ASP A 320 22.30 -2.15 -3.83
N PRO A 321 22.67 -3.09 -4.72
CA PRO A 321 22.37 -4.51 -4.53
C PRO A 321 23.14 -5.16 -3.38
N ALA A 322 24.23 -4.56 -2.89
CA ALA A 322 25.00 -5.07 -1.77
C ALA A 322 24.51 -4.55 -0.42
N THR A 323 24.03 -3.30 -0.37
CA THR A 323 23.68 -2.62 0.89
C THR A 323 22.20 -2.30 1.05
N GLY A 324 21.42 -2.37 -0.04
CA GLY A 324 20.03 -1.93 -0.08
C GLY A 324 19.86 -0.43 0.00
N ILE A 325 20.93 0.37 0.08
CA ILE A 325 20.84 1.81 0.29
C ILE A 325 20.31 2.50 -0.98
N PRO A 326 19.20 3.25 -0.91
CA PRO A 326 18.67 4.00 -2.05
C PRO A 326 19.57 5.20 -2.39
N ARG A 327 20.00 5.30 -3.65
CA ARG A 327 20.67 6.49 -4.21
C ARG A 327 19.73 7.21 -5.15
N ARG A 328 19.36 8.45 -4.83
CA ARG A 328 18.45 9.25 -5.65
C ARG A 328 18.98 9.39 -7.08
N THR A 329 18.15 9.08 -8.06
CA THR A 329 18.50 9.20 -9.49
C THR A 329 17.58 10.15 -10.25
N GLY A 330 16.37 10.43 -9.74
CA GLY A 330 15.51 11.43 -10.36
C GLY A 330 14.22 11.68 -9.57
N SER A 331 13.40 12.57 -10.11
CA SER A 331 12.07 12.85 -9.60
C SER A 331 11.16 13.37 -10.71
N LEU A 332 9.86 13.18 -10.54
CA LEU A 332 8.81 13.63 -11.44
C LEU A 332 7.80 14.43 -10.63
N ALA A 333 7.39 15.60 -11.14
CA ALA A 333 6.30 16.37 -10.55
C ALA A 333 4.98 15.57 -10.66
N ALA A 334 4.35 15.32 -9.53
CA ALA A 334 3.08 14.61 -9.39
C ALA A 334 2.37 15.17 -8.14
N PRO A 335 1.62 16.28 -8.28
CA PRO A 335 0.97 16.94 -7.15
C PRO A 335 0.13 15.97 -6.32
N ALA A 336 0.26 16.03 -4.99
CA ALA A 336 -0.47 15.18 -4.04
C ALA A 336 -0.37 13.67 -4.29
N ALA A 337 0.73 13.20 -4.91
CA ALA A 337 0.96 11.78 -5.15
C ALA A 337 0.95 10.97 -3.86
N SER A 338 0.21 9.87 -3.84
CA SER A 338 -0.01 9.05 -2.64
C SER A 338 0.35 7.58 -2.81
N CYS A 339 0.44 7.07 -4.03
CA CYS A 339 0.94 5.72 -4.33
C CYS A 339 1.50 5.63 -5.76
N VAL A 340 2.30 4.60 -6.02
CA VAL A 340 2.80 4.26 -7.37
C VAL A 340 2.66 2.75 -7.58
N VAL A 341 2.03 2.33 -8.68
CA VAL A 341 1.85 0.93 -9.06
C VAL A 341 2.42 0.69 -10.45
N PHE A 342 3.13 -0.42 -10.63
CA PHE A 342 3.77 -0.76 -11.90
C PHE A 342 3.00 -1.85 -12.65
N GLY A 343 2.82 -1.64 -13.96
CA GLY A 343 2.35 -2.67 -14.87
C GLY A 343 3.35 -3.84 -15.01
N PRO A 344 2.89 -4.98 -15.55
CA PRO A 344 3.79 -6.08 -15.90
C PRO A 344 4.86 -5.60 -16.90
N ALA A 345 6.05 -6.18 -16.77
CA ALA A 345 7.15 -5.98 -17.69
C ALA A 345 6.87 -6.64 -19.05
#